data_AF-A0A3M2FLG6-F1
#
_entry.id   AF-A0A3M2FLG6-F1
#
_cell.length_a   1.000
_cell.length_b   1.000
_cell.length_c   1.000
_cell.angle_alpha   90.00
_cell.angle_beta   90.00
_cell.angle_gamma   90.00
#
_symmetry.space_group_name_H-M   'P 1'
#
loop_
_entity.id
_entity.type
_entity.pdbx_description
1 polymer ?
#
loop_
_entity_poly.entity_id
_entity_poly.type
_entity_poly.pdbx_seq_one_letter_code
_entity_poly.pdbx_strand_id
1 'polypeptide(L)'
;MMEEVMNLVKRGGLLLATLSVMVLLVACGGDKSSKTEQAQPAVQKNADGLTDFQMENGIGPVTEKIVLGEIDEAKAKAGEALFKSKCAPCHKLDKRLVGPALRYVTERRTPEYILNMILNPDGMVKQHPEAKKVLAEYLSPMTNMNLPLEQAKELLEYLRLVEKEGKEKGIQADPLFRGQK
;
A
#
# COMPACT_ATOMS: atom_id res chain seq x y z
N MET A 1 -9.33 -41.17 31.28
CA MET A 1 -9.55 -42.16 30.20
C MET A 1 -8.32 -42.32 29.29
N MET A 2 -7.10 -42.34 29.84
CA MET A 2 -5.87 -42.47 29.03
C MET A 2 -4.85 -43.45 29.63
N GLU A 3 -5.25 -44.21 30.65
CA GLU A 3 -4.37 -45.16 31.36
C GLU A 3 -4.58 -46.63 30.93
N GLU A 4 -5.59 -46.95 30.12
CA GLU A 4 -5.87 -48.35 29.72
C GLU A 4 -5.26 -48.79 28.38
N VAL A 5 -4.76 -47.87 27.55
CA VAL A 5 -4.29 -48.24 26.18
C VAL A 5 -2.85 -48.79 26.17
N MET A 6 -2.10 -48.65 27.26
CA MET A 6 -0.66 -48.95 27.28
C MET A 6 -0.31 -50.41 27.61
N ASN A 7 -1.31 -51.27 27.91
CA ASN A 7 -1.08 -52.67 28.28
C ASN A 7 -1.31 -53.69 27.15
N LEU A 8 -1.62 -53.25 25.92
CA LEU A 8 -1.85 -54.18 24.80
C LEU A 8 -0.61 -54.41 23.91
N VAL A 9 0.48 -53.67 24.11
CA VAL A 9 1.69 -53.75 23.26
C VAL A 9 2.75 -54.73 23.82
N LYS A 10 2.54 -55.33 24.99
CA LYS A 10 3.59 -56.07 25.73
C LYS A 10 3.50 -57.60 25.73
N ARG A 11 2.66 -58.24 24.90
CA ARG A 11 2.52 -59.71 24.93
C ARG A 11 2.47 -60.34 23.54
N GLY A 12 3.53 -61.08 23.21
CA GLY A 12 3.66 -62.00 22.07
C GLY A 12 4.70 -61.49 21.06
N GLY A 13 5.99 -61.84 21.15
CA GLY A 13 6.52 -63.21 21.06
C GLY A 13 6.62 -63.59 19.57
N LEU A 14 7.68 -63.20 18.85
CA LEU A 14 8.94 -63.94 18.58
C LEU A 14 8.74 -65.27 17.79
N LEU A 15 9.56 -65.43 16.72
CA LEU A 15 9.77 -66.59 15.81
C LEU A 15 8.82 -66.60 14.58
N LEU A 16 9.22 -66.86 13.32
CA LEU A 16 10.40 -67.52 12.73
C LEU A 16 10.48 -67.12 11.23
N ALA A 17 11.68 -67.22 10.66
CA ALA A 17 12.06 -66.83 9.30
C ALA A 17 11.38 -67.64 8.17
N THR A 18 11.10 -66.99 7.03
CA THR A 18 11.29 -67.58 5.68
C THR A 18 11.58 -66.52 4.62
N LEU A 19 12.63 -66.83 3.87
CA LEU A 19 13.15 -66.24 2.63
C LEU A 19 12.09 -66.27 1.51
N SER A 20 11.85 -65.15 0.82
CA SER A 20 11.34 -65.12 -0.57
C SER A 20 11.47 -63.71 -1.14
N VAL A 21 12.48 -63.54 -1.99
CA VAL A 21 12.60 -62.42 -2.92
C VAL A 21 11.49 -62.55 -3.95
N MET A 22 10.64 -61.53 -4.08
CA MET A 22 9.89 -61.31 -5.31
C MET A 22 9.76 -59.80 -5.54
N VAL A 23 10.68 -59.31 -6.37
CA VAL A 23 10.60 -57.99 -7.00
C VAL A 23 9.47 -58.04 -8.02
N LEU A 24 8.41 -57.26 -7.80
CA LEU A 24 7.47 -56.84 -8.83
C LEU A 24 7.22 -55.35 -8.65
N LEU A 25 7.96 -54.54 -9.41
CA LEU A 25 7.74 -53.10 -9.54
C LEU A 25 6.71 -52.85 -10.65
N VAL A 26 5.42 -52.83 -10.32
CA VAL A 26 4.40 -52.05 -11.04
C VAL A 26 3.27 -51.70 -10.07
N ALA A 27 3.20 -50.43 -9.67
CA ALA A 27 1.97 -49.68 -9.40
C ALA A 27 2.34 -48.25 -8.93
N CYS A 28 2.47 -47.33 -9.88
CA CYS A 28 2.44 -45.90 -9.57
C CYS A 28 0.97 -45.50 -9.35
N GLY A 29 0.47 -45.74 -8.15
CA GLY A 29 -0.82 -45.27 -7.65
C GLY A 29 -0.58 -44.61 -6.31
N GLY A 30 -0.26 -43.31 -6.34
CA GLY A 30 0.10 -42.53 -5.17
C GLY A 30 -0.66 -41.21 -5.16
N ASP A 31 -1.86 -41.27 -4.60
CA ASP A 31 -2.62 -40.13 -4.13
C ASP A 31 -1.80 -39.42 -3.04
N LYS A 32 -1.05 -38.41 -3.46
CA LYS A 32 -0.49 -37.38 -2.59
C LYS A 32 -0.78 -36.07 -3.29
N SER A 33 -1.78 -35.37 -2.76
CA SER A 33 -1.96 -33.94 -2.94
C SER A 33 -0.67 -33.22 -2.54
N SER A 34 0.28 -33.14 -3.47
CA SER A 34 1.23 -32.05 -3.50
C SER A 34 0.40 -30.81 -3.73
N LYS A 35 0.22 -30.04 -2.66
CA LYS A 35 -0.08 -28.62 -2.75
C LYS A 35 0.82 -28.05 -3.82
N THR A 36 0.23 -27.75 -4.97
CA THR A 36 0.78 -26.81 -5.92
C THR A 36 0.83 -25.47 -5.19
N GLU A 37 1.93 -25.24 -4.50
CA GLU A 37 2.34 -23.89 -4.11
C GLU A 37 2.71 -23.20 -5.42
N GLN A 38 1.71 -22.59 -6.04
CA GLN A 38 1.90 -21.60 -7.08
C GLN A 38 2.81 -20.53 -6.48
N ALA A 39 4.08 -20.58 -6.86
CA ALA A 39 5.02 -19.51 -6.61
C ALA A 39 4.43 -18.23 -7.20
N GLN A 40 3.91 -17.35 -6.35
CA GLN A 40 3.73 -15.95 -6.72
C GLN A 40 5.09 -15.43 -7.19
N PRO A 41 5.16 -14.67 -8.30
CA PRO A 41 6.41 -14.07 -8.71
C PRO A 41 6.94 -13.24 -7.53
N ALA A 42 8.16 -13.54 -7.10
CA ALA A 42 8.84 -12.78 -6.06
C ALA A 42 8.86 -11.31 -6.49
N VAL A 43 8.12 -10.46 -5.78
CA VAL A 43 8.02 -9.05 -6.11
C VAL A 43 9.42 -8.46 -5.92
N GLN A 44 10.06 -8.08 -7.03
CA GLN A 44 11.39 -7.49 -7.00
C GLN A 44 11.31 -6.16 -6.26
N LYS A 45 12.16 -6.02 -5.24
CA LYS A 45 12.31 -4.81 -4.44
C LYS A 45 13.61 -4.12 -4.84
N ASN A 46 13.58 -2.79 -4.90
CA ASN A 46 14.74 -1.97 -5.20
C ASN A 46 15.68 -1.84 -3.98
N ALA A 47 16.72 -1.02 -4.10
CA ALA A 47 17.69 -0.76 -3.03
C ALA A 47 17.06 -0.18 -1.74
N ASP A 48 15.91 0.49 -1.87
CA ASP A 48 15.13 1.03 -0.75
C ASP A 48 14.15 0.00 -0.15
N GLY A 49 14.13 -1.24 -0.66
CA GLY A 49 13.23 -2.30 -0.21
C GLY A 49 11.78 -2.13 -0.68
N LEU A 50 11.54 -1.28 -1.68
CA LEU A 50 10.24 -0.94 -2.23
C LEU A 50 10.04 -1.58 -3.61
N THR A 51 8.80 -1.95 -3.91
CA THR A 51 8.40 -2.40 -5.24
C THR A 51 8.34 -1.23 -6.21
N ASP A 52 8.36 -1.48 -7.52
CA ASP A 52 8.19 -0.42 -8.52
C ASP A 52 6.88 0.33 -8.33
N PHE A 53 5.80 -0.39 -7.98
CA PHE A 53 4.53 0.23 -7.65
C PHE A 53 4.67 1.18 -6.45
N GLN A 54 5.31 0.74 -5.36
CA GLN A 54 5.47 1.55 -4.15
C GLN A 54 6.35 2.77 -4.36
N MET A 55 7.33 2.68 -5.26
CA MET A 55 8.20 3.80 -5.62
C MET A 55 7.48 4.91 -6.38
N GLU A 56 6.52 4.55 -7.21
CA GLU A 56 5.73 5.52 -7.98
C GLU A 56 4.51 6.01 -7.18
N ASN A 57 3.86 5.11 -6.43
CA ASN A 57 2.52 5.29 -5.89
C ASN A 57 2.48 5.38 -4.36
N GLY A 58 3.63 5.36 -3.70
CA GLY A 58 3.72 5.41 -2.25
C GLY A 58 3.42 4.09 -1.56
N ILE A 59 3.56 4.11 -0.24
CA ILE A 59 3.42 2.96 0.67
C ILE A 59 2.18 3.20 1.51
N GLY A 60 1.16 2.36 1.32
CA GLY A 60 -0.08 2.49 2.09
C GLY A 60 -1.16 1.51 1.62
N PRO A 61 -2.42 1.75 2.02
CA PRO A 61 -3.53 0.86 1.73
C PRO A 61 -3.99 0.89 0.27
N VAL A 62 -3.54 1.85 -0.54
CA VAL A 62 -3.84 1.89 -1.98
C VAL A 62 -2.72 1.17 -2.72
N THR A 63 -2.98 -0.08 -3.13
CA THR A 63 -2.00 -0.99 -3.75
C THR A 63 -2.29 -1.31 -5.22
N GLU A 64 -3.29 -0.67 -5.80
CA GLU A 64 -3.71 -0.86 -7.19
C GLU A 64 -3.91 0.49 -7.87
N LYS A 65 -3.80 0.52 -9.20
CA LYS A 65 -4.00 1.73 -9.98
C LYS A 65 -5.46 2.17 -9.94
N ILE A 66 -5.67 3.47 -9.74
CA ILE A 66 -6.96 4.12 -9.72
C ILE A 66 -7.21 4.76 -11.08
N VAL A 67 -8.34 4.39 -11.68
CA VAL A 67 -8.84 5.05 -12.89
C VAL A 67 -9.72 6.22 -12.46
N LEU A 68 -9.33 7.43 -12.86
CA LEU A 68 -10.10 8.65 -12.60
C LEU A 68 -11.01 8.96 -13.80
N GLY A 69 -12.27 9.26 -13.53
CA GLY A 69 -13.22 9.82 -14.50
C GLY A 69 -13.25 11.34 -14.46
N GLU A 70 -14.37 11.93 -14.85
CA GLU A 70 -14.65 13.35 -14.61
C GLU A 70 -14.57 13.69 -13.11
N ILE A 71 -14.37 14.98 -12.80
CA ILE A 71 -14.35 15.44 -11.40
C ILE A 71 -15.76 15.27 -10.82
N ASP A 72 -15.87 14.59 -9.69
CA ASP A 72 -17.12 14.45 -8.96
C ASP A 72 -17.29 15.68 -8.04
N GLU A 73 -18.12 16.63 -8.47
CA GLU A 73 -18.32 17.88 -7.74
C GLU A 73 -18.88 17.69 -6.33
N ALA A 74 -19.69 16.65 -6.10
CA ALA A 74 -20.24 16.37 -4.78
C ALA A 74 -19.13 15.89 -3.83
N LYS A 75 -18.26 14.99 -4.30
CA LYS A 75 -17.08 14.55 -3.54
C LYS A 75 -16.07 15.67 -3.37
N ALA A 76 -15.84 16.49 -4.39
CA ALA A 76 -14.94 17.64 -4.28
C ALA A 76 -15.43 18.65 -3.22
N LYS A 77 -16.75 18.89 -3.13
CA LYS A 77 -17.34 19.73 -2.09
C LYS A 77 -17.20 19.12 -0.68
N ALA A 78 -17.38 17.82 -0.54
CA ALA A 78 -17.10 17.13 0.73
C ALA A 78 -15.61 17.23 1.11
N GLY A 79 -14.73 17.02 0.13
CA GLY A 79 -13.29 17.17 0.24
C GLY A 79 -12.85 18.58 0.63
N GLU A 80 -13.52 19.63 0.14
CA GLU A 80 -13.25 21.01 0.54
C GLU A 80 -13.50 21.21 2.04
N ALA A 81 -14.61 20.66 2.58
CA ALA A 81 -14.92 20.75 4.00
C ALA A 81 -13.90 19.98 4.86
N LEU A 82 -13.49 18.79 4.41
CA LEU A 82 -12.41 18.02 5.03
C LEU A 82 -11.08 18.79 4.98
N PHE A 83 -10.75 19.38 3.84
CA PHE A 83 -9.52 20.13 3.66
C PHE A 83 -9.46 21.31 4.64
N LYS A 84 -10.54 22.09 4.73
CA LYS A 84 -10.64 23.23 5.66
C LYS A 84 -10.44 22.81 7.12
N SER A 85 -10.98 21.66 7.52
CA SER A 85 -10.93 21.21 8.92
C SER A 85 -9.67 20.43 9.28
N LYS A 86 -9.07 19.69 8.35
CA LYS A 86 -7.96 18.75 8.63
C LYS A 86 -6.62 19.16 8.01
N CYS A 87 -6.63 19.83 6.84
CA CYS A 87 -5.43 20.06 6.05
C CYS A 87 -4.99 21.54 6.07
N ALA A 88 -5.94 22.46 6.04
CA ALA A 88 -5.71 23.91 6.00
C ALA A 88 -4.92 24.51 7.18
N PRO A 89 -4.85 23.88 8.38
CA PRO A 89 -3.92 24.31 9.42
C PRO A 89 -2.46 24.23 8.99
N CYS A 90 -2.09 23.26 8.15
CA CYS A 90 -0.71 23.02 7.74
C CYS A 90 -0.44 23.38 6.27
N HIS A 91 -1.45 23.31 5.41
CA HIS A 91 -1.31 23.52 3.97
C HIS A 91 -2.10 24.73 3.48
N LYS A 92 -1.55 25.40 2.45
CA LYS A 92 -2.30 26.32 1.59
C LYS A 92 -2.27 25.79 0.16
N LEU A 93 -3.18 26.28 -0.66
CA LEU A 93 -3.22 25.89 -2.08
C LEU A 93 -2.00 26.45 -2.83
N ASP A 94 -1.66 27.71 -2.59
CA ASP A 94 -0.79 28.50 -3.50
C ASP A 94 0.55 28.91 -2.91
N LYS A 95 0.81 28.56 -1.65
CA LYS A 95 2.06 28.92 -0.98
C LYS A 95 2.43 27.92 0.09
N ARG A 96 3.72 27.84 0.35
CA ARG A 96 4.28 27.22 1.56
C ARG A 96 3.64 27.75 2.85
N LEU A 97 3.41 26.84 3.79
CA LEU A 97 3.13 27.13 5.20
C LEU A 97 3.98 26.18 6.07
N VAL A 98 3.34 25.31 6.87
CA VAL A 98 4.01 24.23 7.59
C VAL A 98 4.32 23.09 6.63
N GLY A 99 3.39 22.80 5.72
CA GLY A 99 3.56 21.89 4.61
C GLY A 99 3.64 22.60 3.25
N PRO A 100 3.84 21.82 2.17
CA PRO A 100 3.87 22.32 0.80
C PRO A 100 2.56 22.92 0.31
N ALA A 101 2.66 23.77 -0.71
CA ALA A 101 1.52 24.19 -1.52
C ALA A 101 0.90 22.99 -2.26
N LEU A 102 -0.43 22.91 -2.27
CA LEU A 102 -1.15 21.72 -2.75
C LEU A 102 -1.95 21.90 -4.05
N ARG A 103 -2.13 23.11 -4.60
CA ARG A 103 -2.99 23.32 -5.78
C ARG A 103 -2.64 22.40 -6.95
N TYR A 104 -1.35 22.22 -7.22
CA TYR A 104 -0.84 21.41 -8.34
C TYR A 104 -0.17 20.13 -7.85
N VAL A 105 -0.65 19.54 -6.74
CA VAL A 105 -0.09 18.27 -6.26
C VAL A 105 -0.43 17.11 -7.19
N THR A 106 -1.61 17.13 -7.81
CA THR A 106 -2.10 16.11 -8.77
C THR A 106 -1.36 16.13 -10.11
N GLU A 107 -0.61 17.18 -10.44
CA GLU A 107 0.33 17.18 -11.58
C GLU A 107 1.66 16.51 -11.26
N ARG A 108 2.04 16.48 -9.98
CA ARG A 108 3.36 16.05 -9.50
C ARG A 108 3.35 14.63 -8.98
N ARG A 109 2.21 14.18 -8.45
CA ARG A 109 2.09 12.89 -7.77
C ARG A 109 0.87 12.15 -8.29
N THR A 110 0.98 10.82 -8.35
CA THR A 110 -0.12 9.97 -8.75
C THR A 110 -1.27 10.05 -7.73
N PRO A 111 -2.52 9.76 -8.14
CA PRO A 111 -3.66 9.66 -7.22
C PRO A 111 -3.37 8.76 -6.02
N GLU A 112 -2.75 7.61 -6.28
CA GLU A 112 -2.38 6.61 -5.29
C GLU A 112 -1.33 7.15 -4.31
N TYR A 113 -0.33 7.87 -4.79
CA TYR A 113 0.67 8.51 -3.93
C TYR A 113 0.02 9.52 -2.99
N ILE A 114 -0.88 10.35 -3.51
CA ILE A 114 -1.59 11.36 -2.71
C ILE A 114 -2.43 10.67 -1.62
N LEU A 115 -3.19 9.63 -1.99
CA LEU A 115 -3.99 8.87 -1.04
C LEU A 115 -3.13 8.16 0.00
N ASN A 116 -2.04 7.49 -0.40
CA ASN A 116 -1.13 6.82 0.51
C ASN A 116 -0.41 7.80 1.44
N MET A 117 -0.09 9.01 0.98
CA MET A 117 0.43 10.07 1.85
C MET A 117 -0.60 10.52 2.90
N ILE A 118 -1.86 10.67 2.51
CA ILE A 118 -2.95 11.05 3.44
C ILE A 118 -3.22 9.94 4.46
N LEU A 119 -3.23 8.69 4.02
CA LEU A 119 -3.64 7.53 4.82
C LEU A 119 -2.51 6.91 5.64
N ASN A 120 -1.25 7.11 5.24
CA ASN A 120 -0.07 6.55 5.89
C ASN A 120 1.13 7.52 5.89
N PRO A 121 0.97 8.75 6.41
CA PRO A 121 2.06 9.74 6.37
C PRO A 121 3.30 9.27 7.15
N ASP A 122 3.12 8.59 8.28
CA ASP A 122 4.23 8.06 9.09
C ASP A 122 5.06 7.01 8.33
N GLY A 123 4.40 6.06 7.67
CA GLY A 123 5.09 5.05 6.86
C GLY A 123 5.79 5.67 5.66
N MET A 124 5.13 6.63 5.00
CA MET A 124 5.69 7.38 3.89
C MET A 124 6.97 8.09 4.30
N VAL A 125 6.95 8.96 5.32
CA VAL A 125 8.15 9.72 5.71
C VAL A 125 9.27 8.85 6.28
N LYS A 126 8.95 7.66 6.83
CA LYS A 126 9.97 6.72 7.33
C LYS A 126 10.63 5.90 6.23
N GLN A 127 9.92 5.58 5.15
CA GLN A 127 10.37 4.59 4.17
C GLN A 127 10.53 5.17 2.76
N HIS A 128 9.58 5.96 2.28
CA HIS A 128 9.57 6.45 0.90
C HIS A 128 10.59 7.58 0.68
N PRO A 129 11.50 7.47 -0.31
CA PRO A 129 12.58 8.44 -0.50
C PRO A 129 12.07 9.85 -0.78
N GLU A 130 11.04 10.01 -1.61
CA GLU A 130 10.44 11.32 -1.89
C GLU A 130 9.76 11.95 -0.66
N ALA A 131 9.10 11.14 0.17
CA ALA A 131 8.47 11.65 1.39
C ALA A 131 9.52 12.10 2.42
N LYS A 132 10.66 11.40 2.50
CA LYS A 132 11.81 11.81 3.31
C LYS A 132 12.38 13.16 2.87
N LYS A 133 12.50 13.38 1.56
CA LYS A 133 12.95 14.68 1.01
C LYS A 133 11.98 15.81 1.39
N VAL A 134 10.67 15.57 1.25
CA VAL A 134 9.65 16.54 1.69
C VAL A 134 9.77 16.78 3.19
N LEU A 135 9.93 15.75 4.02
CA LEU A 135 10.13 15.95 5.47
C LEU A 135 11.40 16.76 5.76
N ALA A 136 12.51 16.52 5.06
CA ALA A 136 13.75 17.26 5.24
C ALA A 136 13.59 18.75 4.86
N GLU A 137 12.74 19.06 3.88
CA GLU A 137 12.47 20.43 3.43
C GLU A 137 11.52 21.19 4.37
N TYR A 138 10.53 20.50 4.94
CA TYR A 138 9.46 21.11 5.75
C TYR A 138 9.65 20.93 7.26
N LEU A 139 10.56 20.06 7.69
CA LEU A 139 10.98 19.78 9.08
C LEU A 139 9.86 19.42 10.07
N SER A 140 8.64 19.24 9.58
CA SER A 140 7.46 18.90 10.36
C SER A 140 6.78 17.69 9.75
N PRO A 141 6.68 16.54 10.45
CA PRO A 141 5.98 15.38 9.93
C PRO A 141 4.47 15.68 9.82
N MET A 142 3.86 15.24 8.73
CA MET A 142 2.41 15.21 8.61
C MET A 142 1.86 14.18 9.60
N THR A 143 0.96 14.58 10.49
CA THR A 143 0.32 13.65 11.42
C THR A 143 -0.66 12.74 10.68
N ASN A 144 -0.97 11.56 11.23
CA ASN A 144 -2.02 10.70 10.67
C ASN A 144 -3.40 11.14 11.20
N MET A 145 -4.27 11.58 10.29
CA MET A 145 -5.65 11.99 10.61
C MET A 145 -6.60 10.81 10.82
N ASN A 146 -6.15 9.57 10.55
CA ASN A 146 -6.94 8.34 10.60
C ASN A 146 -8.22 8.41 9.76
N LEU A 147 -8.11 9.01 8.57
CA LEU A 147 -9.24 9.12 7.65
C LEU A 147 -9.55 7.76 7.01
N PRO A 148 -10.84 7.40 6.82
CA PRO A 148 -11.20 6.29 5.95
C PRO A 148 -10.84 6.62 4.50
N LEU A 149 -10.60 5.57 3.69
CA LEU A 149 -10.22 5.72 2.27
C LEU A 149 -11.19 6.61 1.48
N GLU A 150 -12.49 6.52 1.74
CA GLU A 150 -13.48 7.33 1.02
C GLU A 150 -13.33 8.83 1.31
N GLN A 151 -13.01 9.24 2.54
CA GLN A 151 -12.72 10.64 2.86
C GLN A 151 -11.39 11.11 2.23
N ALA A 152 -10.41 10.23 2.12
CA ALA A 152 -9.18 10.55 1.38
C ALA A 152 -9.45 10.73 -0.12
N LYS A 153 -10.37 9.96 -0.72
CA LYS A 153 -10.82 10.15 -2.11
C LYS A 153 -11.59 11.45 -2.29
N GLU A 154 -12.41 11.87 -1.33
CA GLU A 154 -13.06 13.19 -1.35
C GLU A 154 -12.01 14.31 -1.36
N LEU A 155 -10.98 14.22 -0.51
CA LEU A 155 -9.84 15.15 -0.53
C LEU A 155 -9.11 15.16 -1.89
N LEU A 156 -8.91 13.99 -2.50
CA LEU A 156 -8.32 13.90 -3.83
C LEU A 156 -9.18 14.61 -4.89
N GLU A 157 -10.50 14.42 -4.89
CA GLU A 157 -11.42 15.13 -5.79
C GLU A 157 -11.36 16.66 -5.58
N TYR A 158 -11.26 17.12 -4.34
CA TYR A 158 -11.05 18.53 -4.05
C TYR A 158 -9.74 19.06 -4.63
N LEU A 159 -8.64 18.31 -4.48
CA LEU A 159 -7.33 18.68 -5.04
C LEU A 159 -7.38 18.75 -6.58
N ARG A 160 -8.07 17.80 -7.23
CA ARG A 160 -8.31 17.83 -8.68
C ARG A 160 -9.11 19.07 -9.12
N LEU A 161 -10.15 19.42 -8.36
CA LEU A 161 -10.98 20.60 -8.63
C LEU A 161 -10.17 21.90 -8.54
N VAL A 162 -9.42 22.10 -7.46
CA VAL A 162 -8.64 23.33 -7.28
C VAL A 162 -7.46 23.45 -8.25
N GLU A 163 -6.92 22.32 -8.72
CA GLU A 163 -5.96 22.30 -9.83
C GLU A 163 -6.61 22.84 -11.11
N LYS A 164 -7.76 22.27 -11.51
CA LYS A 164 -8.52 22.68 -12.70
C LYS A 164 -8.83 24.18 -12.65
N GLU A 165 -9.40 24.66 -11.55
CA GLU A 165 -9.69 26.08 -11.36
C GLU A 165 -8.42 26.94 -11.40
N GLY A 166 -7.31 26.43 -10.86
CA GLY A 166 -6.01 27.09 -10.91
C GLY A 166 -5.55 27.36 -12.33
N LYS A 167 -5.65 26.34 -13.18
CA LYS A 167 -5.30 26.42 -14.61
C LYS A 167 -6.18 27.42 -15.32
N GLU A 168 -7.50 27.35 -15.11
CA GLU A 168 -8.48 28.26 -15.72
C GLU A 168 -8.25 29.72 -15.30
N LYS A 169 -7.84 29.95 -14.05
CA LYS A 169 -7.57 31.28 -13.49
C LYS A 169 -6.13 31.77 -13.74
N GLY A 170 -5.28 30.98 -14.39
CA GLY A 170 -3.88 31.33 -14.63
C GLY A 170 -3.04 31.48 -13.35
N ILE A 171 -3.42 30.80 -12.27
CA ILE A 171 -2.64 30.78 -11.03
C ILE A 171 -1.35 30.00 -11.30
N GLN A 172 -0.20 30.50 -10.85
CA GLN A 172 1.07 29.82 -11.04
C GLN A 172 1.35 28.85 -9.89
N ALA A 173 1.98 27.72 -10.20
CA ALA A 173 2.48 26.81 -9.18
C ALA A 173 3.54 27.48 -8.30
N ASP A 174 3.58 27.09 -7.02
CA ASP A 174 4.61 27.56 -6.09
C ASP A 174 6.01 27.36 -6.70
N PRO A 175 6.86 28.41 -6.73
CA PRO A 175 8.19 28.34 -7.32
C PRO A 175 9.05 27.18 -6.86
N LEU A 176 8.90 26.73 -5.61
CA LEU A 176 9.67 25.61 -5.06
C LEU A 176 9.39 24.29 -5.79
N PHE A 177 8.23 24.17 -6.42
CA PHE A 177 7.79 22.93 -7.08
C PHE A 177 7.77 23.02 -8.60
N ARG A 178 8.24 24.12 -9.18
CA ARG A 178 8.40 24.22 -10.64
C ARG A 178 9.46 23.21 -11.10
N GLY A 179 9.05 22.27 -11.96
CA GLY A 179 9.94 21.28 -12.56
C GLY A 179 10.22 20.03 -11.69
N GLN A 180 9.60 19.91 -10.52
CA GLN A 180 9.70 18.71 -9.67
C GLN A 180 8.56 17.76 -10.00
N LYS A 181 8.88 16.60 -10.61
CA LYS A 181 7.98 15.46 -10.79
C LYS A 181 8.30 14.40 -9.74
#